data_AF-X8CRG9-F1
#
_entry.id   AF-X8CRG9-F1
#
_cell.length_a   1.000
_cell.length_b   1.000
_cell.length_c   1.000
_cell.angle_alpha   90.00
_cell.angle_beta   90.00
_cell.angle_gamma   90.00
#
_symmetry.space_group_name_H-M   'P 1'
#
loop_
_entity.id
_entity.type
_entity.pdbx_description
1 polymer ?
#
loop_
_entity_poly.entity_id
_entity_poly.type
_entity_poly.pdbx_seq_one_letter_code
_entity_poly.pdbx_strand_id
1 'polypeptide(L)'
;MTTEFVRHDLATSPNSATEPDRVRVIREGVASYLPDIDPEETSEWLESFDELLERSGPSRARYLMLRLLERAGEQRVAIPSLTSTDYVNTIPTELEPWFPGDEDVERRYRAWIRWNAAIMVHRAQRPGVGVGGHISTYASSAALYEVGFNHFFRGKSHPGGGDQVFIQGHASPGIYARAFLEGRLTTDQLDGFRQEHSHPGGGLPSYPHPRLMPDFWEFPTVSMGLGPMNAIYQARFNHYLHDRGIKDTSDQHVWCFLGDGEMDEPESRGLLHVGALEGLDNLTFVINCNLQRLDGPVRGNGKIIQELESFFRGAGWNVIKVVWGREWDALLHADRDGALVNLMNTTPDGTTRPTRPTTAPTCATTSSGATRAPRRSSRT
;
A
#
# COMPACT_ATOMS: atom_id res chain seq x y z
N MET A 1 9.83 55.48 33.61
CA MET A 1 11.23 55.48 34.05
C MET A 1 11.75 54.06 33.91
N THR A 2 12.39 53.81 32.79
CA THR A 2 13.06 52.57 32.40
C THR A 2 14.41 52.50 33.10
N THR A 3 14.65 51.45 33.88
CA THR A 3 15.95 51.15 34.48
C THR A 3 16.70 50.16 33.59
N GLU A 4 17.75 50.65 32.96
CA GLU A 4 18.77 49.86 32.25
C GLU A 4 19.62 49.08 33.25
N PHE A 5 19.90 47.81 32.94
CA PHE A 5 20.99 47.06 33.55
C PHE A 5 22.05 46.75 32.49
N VAL A 6 23.23 47.33 32.72
CA VAL A 6 24.47 47.17 31.95
C VAL A 6 24.95 45.72 32.05
N ARG A 7 25.19 45.06 30.90
CA ARG A 7 26.03 43.86 30.83
C ARG A 7 27.43 44.26 30.41
N HIS A 8 28.39 44.04 31.31
CA HIS A 8 29.81 44.08 30.99
C HIS A 8 30.21 42.77 30.31
N ASP A 9 30.73 42.87 29.09
CA ASP A 9 31.57 41.85 28.47
C ASP A 9 32.84 41.67 29.29
N LEU A 10 33.28 40.42 29.48
CA LEU A 10 34.69 40.03 29.52
C LEU A 10 34.82 38.50 29.42
N ALA A 11 35.44 38.04 28.33
CA ALA A 11 36.52 37.04 28.28
C ALA A 11 36.40 36.08 27.08
N THR A 12 37.03 36.48 25.98
CA THR A 12 37.57 35.62 24.94
C THR A 12 38.49 34.56 25.56
N SER A 13 38.31 33.30 25.19
CA SER A 13 39.37 32.30 25.15
C SER A 13 39.27 31.51 23.83
N PRO A 14 40.37 31.36 23.09
CA PRO A 14 40.39 30.73 21.77
C PRO A 14 40.50 29.20 21.91
N ASN A 15 40.17 28.50 20.83
CA ASN A 15 40.45 27.08 20.59
C ASN A 15 39.41 26.07 21.14
N SER A 16 38.34 25.88 20.38
CA SER A 16 37.87 24.53 20.08
C SER A 16 37.57 24.47 18.58
N ALA A 17 38.32 23.63 17.88
CA ALA A 17 38.06 23.34 16.49
C ALA A 17 36.64 22.81 16.38
N THR A 18 35.87 23.40 15.46
CA THR A 18 34.57 22.93 14.99
C THR A 18 34.66 21.46 14.60
N GLU A 19 34.19 20.55 15.46
CA GLU A 19 33.62 19.30 14.97
C GLU A 19 32.40 19.66 14.12
N PRO A 20 32.26 19.11 12.89
CA PRO A 20 31.00 19.26 12.17
C PRO A 20 29.92 18.60 13.02
N ASP A 21 28.87 19.37 13.32
CA ASP A 21 27.67 18.94 14.01
C ASP A 21 27.13 17.68 13.31
N ARG A 22 27.50 16.50 13.83
CA ARG A 22 26.99 15.23 13.33
C ARG A 22 25.53 15.19 13.72
N VAL A 23 24.68 15.59 12.79
CA VAL A 23 23.23 15.43 12.88
C VAL A 23 22.96 14.00 13.35
N ARG A 24 22.47 13.86 14.59
CA ARG A 24 22.03 12.56 15.12
C ARG A 24 20.73 12.21 14.42
N VAL A 25 20.85 11.61 13.24
CA VAL A 25 19.71 11.05 12.51
C VAL A 25 19.28 9.78 13.24
N ILE A 26 18.20 9.87 14.01
CA ILE A 26 17.47 8.68 14.45
C ILE A 26 16.78 8.15 13.20
N ARG A 27 17.28 7.03 12.65
CA ARG A 27 16.69 6.36 11.49
C ARG A 27 15.51 5.52 11.94
N GLU A 28 14.43 5.47 11.17
CA GLU A 28 13.24 4.69 11.55
C GLU A 28 13.16 3.32 10.85
N GLY A 29 14.19 2.89 10.12
CA GLY A 29 14.12 1.74 9.20
C GLY A 29 14.44 0.33 9.70
N VAL A 30 14.20 -0.61 8.78
CA VAL A 30 14.66 -2.00 8.82
C VAL A 30 16.20 -2.01 8.69
N ALA A 31 16.90 -2.79 9.52
CA ALA A 31 18.37 -2.84 9.55
C ALA A 31 19.03 -3.19 8.20
N SER A 32 18.27 -3.75 7.26
CA SER A 32 18.71 -4.11 5.90
C SER A 32 19.26 -2.94 5.07
N TYR A 33 18.96 -1.69 5.43
CA TYR A 33 19.48 -0.50 4.74
C TYR A 33 20.62 0.19 5.51
N LEU A 34 21.11 -0.41 6.60
CA LEU A 34 22.27 0.08 7.32
C LEU A 34 23.54 -0.65 6.83
N PRO A 35 24.66 0.06 6.61
CA PRO A 35 25.94 -0.61 6.44
C PRO A 35 26.25 -1.37 7.72
N ASP A 36 26.23 -2.71 7.63
CA ASP A 36 26.64 -3.57 8.73
C ASP A 36 28.15 -3.44 8.92
N ILE A 37 28.54 -2.84 10.06
CA ILE A 37 29.94 -2.57 10.38
C ILE A 37 30.68 -3.84 10.82
N ASP A 38 29.95 -4.85 11.27
CA ASP A 38 30.47 -6.14 11.71
C ASP A 38 29.45 -7.26 11.40
N PRO A 39 29.46 -7.76 10.14
CA PRO A 39 28.55 -8.81 9.72
C PRO A 39 28.72 -10.13 10.49
N GLU A 40 29.90 -10.39 11.04
CA GLU A 40 30.16 -11.59 11.86
C GLU A 40 29.42 -11.47 13.19
N GLU A 41 29.59 -10.35 13.90
CA GLU A 41 28.84 -10.09 15.14
C GLU A 41 27.33 -10.13 14.89
N THR A 42 26.84 -9.44 13.85
CA THR A 42 25.41 -9.44 13.51
C THR A 42 24.88 -10.85 13.26
N SER A 43 25.65 -11.69 12.56
CA SER A 43 25.28 -13.09 12.31
C SER A 43 25.23 -13.90 13.60
N GLU A 44 26.19 -13.74 14.52
CA GLU A 44 26.18 -14.43 15.81
C GLU A 44 24.94 -14.08 16.66
N TRP A 45 24.52 -12.81 16.64
CA TRP A 45 23.29 -12.38 17.34
C TRP A 45 22.03 -12.98 16.73
N LEU A 46 21.94 -13.03 15.39
CA LEU A 46 20.81 -13.63 14.70
C LEU A 46 20.76 -15.14 14.92
N GLU A 47 21.88 -15.85 14.79
CA GLU A 47 21.98 -17.27 15.09
C GLU A 47 21.59 -17.57 16.54
N SER A 48 22.06 -16.76 17.50
CA SER A 48 21.68 -16.88 18.91
C SER A 48 20.17 -16.70 19.14
N PHE A 49 19.54 -15.82 18.37
CA PHE A 49 18.09 -15.61 18.42
C PHE A 49 17.34 -16.77 17.78
N ASP A 50 17.80 -17.29 16.64
CA ASP A 50 17.19 -18.43 15.96
C ASP A 50 17.30 -19.70 16.79
N GLU A 51 18.46 -19.98 17.39
CA GLU A 51 18.65 -21.09 18.33
C GLU A 51 17.72 -20.97 19.55
N LEU A 52 17.55 -19.76 20.09
CA LEU A 52 16.61 -19.51 21.18
C LEU A 52 15.16 -19.79 20.76
N LEU A 53 14.79 -19.37 19.55
CA LEU A 53 13.47 -19.58 18.98
C LEU A 53 13.19 -21.08 18.82
N GLU A 54 14.14 -21.84 18.25
CA GLU A 54 14.05 -23.28 18.07
C GLU A 54 14.00 -24.02 19.42
N ARG A 55 14.89 -23.66 20.36
CA ARG A 55 15.02 -24.35 21.65
C ARG A 55 13.89 -24.04 22.63
N SER A 56 13.42 -22.80 22.67
CA SER A 56 12.55 -22.28 23.74
C SER A 56 11.23 -21.67 23.26
N GLY A 57 11.03 -21.62 21.94
CA GLY A 57 9.78 -21.22 21.32
C GLY A 57 9.54 -19.70 21.26
N PRO A 58 8.50 -19.28 20.51
CA PRO A 58 8.23 -17.86 20.23
C PRO A 58 7.98 -17.00 21.49
N SER A 59 7.33 -17.56 22.52
CA SER A 59 7.03 -16.84 23.76
C SER A 59 8.30 -16.39 24.50
N ARG A 60 9.33 -17.23 24.53
CA ARG A 60 10.60 -16.90 25.19
C ARG A 60 11.40 -15.90 24.36
N ALA A 61 11.45 -16.09 23.04
CA ALA A 61 12.08 -15.13 22.13
C ALA A 61 11.47 -13.74 22.26
N ARG A 62 10.12 -13.64 22.26
CA ARG A 62 9.39 -12.38 22.51
C ARG A 62 9.76 -11.74 23.84
N TYR A 63 9.82 -12.52 24.92
CA TYR A 63 10.22 -12.00 26.24
C TYR A 63 11.63 -11.40 26.20
N LEU A 64 12.59 -12.09 25.58
CA LEU A 64 13.98 -11.62 25.48
C LEU A 64 14.09 -10.34 24.65
N MET A 65 13.37 -10.24 23.53
CA MET A 65 13.30 -9.01 22.75
C MET A 65 12.76 -7.83 23.56
N LEU A 66 11.66 -8.02 24.29
CA LEU A 66 11.07 -6.97 25.13
C LEU A 66 12.05 -6.50 26.21
N ARG A 67 12.83 -7.41 26.81
CA ARG A 67 13.86 -7.07 27.79
C ARG A 67 15.03 -6.32 27.18
N LEU A 68 15.43 -6.66 25.95
CA LEU A 68 16.47 -5.92 25.22
C LEU A 68 16.00 -4.50 24.88
N LEU A 69 14.75 -4.33 24.44
CA LEU A 69 14.15 -3.03 24.18
C LEU A 69 14.06 -2.17 25.45
N GLU A 70 13.62 -2.76 26.57
CA GLU A 70 13.58 -2.08 27.88
C GLU A 70 14.98 -1.60 28.29
N ARG A 71 15.98 -2.48 28.16
CA ARG A 71 17.38 -2.17 28.48
C ARG A 71 17.98 -1.11 27.57
N ALA A 72 17.69 -1.16 26.26
CA ALA A 72 18.10 -0.15 25.30
C ALA A 72 17.50 1.23 25.65
N GLY A 73 16.23 1.26 26.07
CA GLY A 73 15.56 2.46 26.57
C GLY A 73 16.23 3.04 27.83
N GLU A 74 16.56 2.20 28.82
CA GLU A 74 17.32 2.62 30.02
C GLU A 74 18.67 3.26 29.66
N GLN A 75 19.35 2.70 28.66
CA GLN A 75 20.66 3.17 28.19
C GLN A 75 20.57 4.33 27.19
N ARG A 76 19.36 4.84 26.91
CA ARG A 76 19.10 5.92 25.95
C ARG A 76 19.64 5.61 24.54
N VAL A 77 19.65 4.32 24.17
CA VAL A 77 19.83 3.92 22.78
C VAL A 77 18.56 4.34 22.06
N ALA A 78 18.68 5.22 21.06
CA ALA A 78 17.53 5.64 20.26
C ALA A 78 17.05 4.46 19.41
N ILE A 79 15.85 3.96 19.69
CA ILE A 79 15.21 2.91 18.91
C ILE A 79 14.20 3.58 17.96
N PRO A 80 14.14 3.17 16.68
CA PRO A 80 13.08 3.56 15.75
C PRO A 80 11.68 3.50 16.38
N SER A 81 10.77 4.38 15.93
CA SER A 81 9.36 4.16 16.21
C SER A 81 8.95 2.79 15.67
N LEU A 82 8.37 1.92 16.51
CA LEU A 82 7.85 0.62 16.05
C LEU A 82 6.64 0.77 15.12
N THR A 83 6.10 1.98 14.96
CA THR A 83 4.93 2.26 14.13
C THR A 83 5.28 2.72 12.72
N SER A 84 6.52 3.12 12.43
CA SER A 84 6.90 3.74 11.16
C SER A 84 8.23 3.15 10.71
N THR A 85 8.41 2.98 9.40
CA THR A 85 9.69 2.57 8.82
C THR A 85 10.23 3.63 7.85
N ASP A 86 11.52 3.59 7.51
CA ASP A 86 12.09 4.50 6.51
C ASP A 86 11.26 4.52 5.20
N TYR A 87 11.25 5.67 4.51
CA TYR A 87 10.44 5.95 3.32
C TYR A 87 11.01 5.27 2.05
N VAL A 88 11.19 3.96 2.15
CA VAL A 88 11.68 3.03 1.13
C VAL A 88 10.74 1.84 1.03
N ASN A 89 11.02 0.93 0.09
CA ASN A 89 10.23 -0.29 -0.08
C ASN A 89 10.37 -1.19 1.16
N THR A 90 9.28 -1.84 1.57
CA THR A 90 9.32 -2.78 2.69
C THR A 90 10.05 -4.07 2.32
N ILE A 91 9.94 -4.52 1.08
CA ILE A 91 10.67 -5.68 0.55
C ILE A 91 11.92 -5.13 -0.16
N PRO A 92 13.13 -5.39 0.34
CA PRO A 92 14.36 -4.99 -0.33
C PRO A 92 14.59 -5.81 -1.60
N THR A 93 15.35 -5.26 -2.54
CA THR A 93 15.64 -5.87 -3.85
C THR A 93 16.23 -7.27 -3.73
N GLU A 94 17.07 -7.53 -2.72
CA GLU A 94 17.67 -8.86 -2.50
C GLU A 94 16.65 -9.94 -2.10
N LEU A 95 15.50 -9.53 -1.56
CA LEU A 95 14.40 -10.41 -1.16
C LEU A 95 13.23 -10.37 -2.17
N GLU A 96 13.35 -9.62 -3.26
CA GLU A 96 12.33 -9.54 -4.29
C GLU A 96 12.21 -10.91 -5.01
N PRO A 97 11.02 -11.53 -5.05
CA PRO A 97 10.84 -12.78 -5.77
C PRO A 97 10.92 -12.56 -7.28
N TRP A 98 11.22 -13.64 -8.01
CA TRP A 98 11.17 -13.61 -9.47
C TRP A 98 9.76 -13.26 -9.97
N PHE A 99 9.67 -12.35 -10.95
CA PHE A 99 8.41 -11.94 -11.56
C PHE A 99 7.92 -12.96 -12.60
N PRO A 100 6.72 -13.54 -12.45
CA PRO A 100 6.29 -14.68 -13.27
C PRO A 100 5.81 -14.36 -14.69
N GLY A 101 5.55 -13.09 -14.99
CA GLY A 101 4.99 -12.65 -16.26
C GLY A 101 6.03 -12.24 -17.31
N ASP A 102 5.56 -12.01 -18.52
CA ASP A 102 6.32 -11.31 -19.57
C ASP A 102 6.08 -9.80 -19.40
N GLU A 103 7.07 -9.10 -18.85
CA GLU A 103 6.96 -7.67 -18.56
C GLU A 103 6.66 -6.80 -19.79
N ASP A 104 7.16 -7.19 -20.97
CA ASP A 104 6.97 -6.42 -22.21
C ASP A 104 5.56 -6.59 -22.76
N VAL A 105 5.04 -7.82 -22.75
CA VAL A 105 3.66 -8.12 -23.14
C VAL A 105 2.68 -7.46 -22.17
N GLU A 106 2.88 -7.61 -20.86
CA GLU A 106 2.00 -7.01 -19.86
C GLU A 106 2.03 -5.47 -19.91
N ARG A 107 3.20 -4.87 -20.15
CA ARG A 107 3.32 -3.42 -20.36
C ARG A 107 2.54 -2.95 -21.59
N ARG A 108 2.56 -3.73 -22.68
CA ARG A 108 1.82 -3.42 -23.91
C ARG A 108 0.30 -3.51 -23.71
N TYR A 109 -0.18 -4.58 -23.08
CA TYR A 109 -1.60 -4.74 -22.75
C TYR A 109 -2.10 -3.60 -21.84
N ARG A 110 -1.34 -3.29 -20.79
CA ARG A 110 -1.64 -2.17 -19.90
C ARG A 110 -1.71 -0.82 -20.64
N ALA A 111 -0.88 -0.61 -21.66
CA ALA A 111 -0.95 0.60 -22.49
C ALA A 111 -2.26 0.67 -23.31
N TRP A 112 -2.71 -0.45 -23.88
CA TRP A 112 -4.00 -0.52 -24.58
C TRP A 112 -5.18 -0.26 -23.64
N ILE A 113 -5.17 -0.84 -22.44
CA ILE A 113 -6.24 -0.62 -21.46
C ILE A 113 -6.28 0.85 -21.03
N ARG A 114 -5.12 1.45 -20.73
CA ARG A 114 -5.03 2.90 -20.43
C ARG A 114 -5.55 3.76 -21.57
N TRP A 115 -5.20 3.43 -22.82
CA TRP A 115 -5.70 4.14 -24.00
C TRP A 115 -7.23 4.05 -24.10
N ASN A 116 -7.79 2.84 -24.05
CA ASN A 116 -9.22 2.62 -24.15
C ASN A 116 -9.99 3.31 -23.02
N ALA A 117 -9.47 3.27 -21.79
CA ALA A 117 -10.07 3.96 -20.65
C ALA A 117 -10.10 5.49 -20.85
N ALA A 118 -8.99 6.08 -21.29
CA ALA A 118 -8.91 7.52 -21.54
C ALA A 118 -9.82 7.96 -22.71
N ILE A 119 -9.83 7.19 -23.81
CA ILE A 119 -10.64 7.50 -24.99
C ILE A 119 -12.14 7.36 -24.70
N MET A 120 -12.56 6.33 -23.95
CA MET A 120 -13.95 6.17 -23.53
C MET A 120 -14.44 7.39 -22.74
N VAL A 121 -13.67 7.85 -21.76
CA VAL A 121 -14.01 9.06 -20.98
C VAL A 121 -14.01 10.31 -21.86
N HIS A 122 -13.02 10.45 -22.75
CA HIS A 122 -12.90 11.59 -23.65
C HIS A 122 -14.10 11.67 -24.62
N ARG A 123 -14.50 10.55 -25.22
CA ARG A 123 -15.69 10.47 -26.10
C ARG A 123 -16.98 10.84 -25.37
N ALA A 124 -17.08 10.52 -24.07
CA ALA A 124 -18.21 10.89 -23.24
C ALA A 124 -18.27 12.40 -22.91
N GLN A 125 -17.17 13.15 -23.09
CA GLN A 125 -17.13 14.62 -22.94
C GLN A 125 -17.49 15.40 -24.20
N ARG A 126 -17.82 14.73 -25.31
CA ARG A 126 -18.18 15.42 -26.56
C ARG A 126 -19.39 16.36 -26.37
N PRO A 127 -19.49 17.44 -27.17
CA PRO A 127 -20.65 18.31 -27.15
C PRO A 127 -21.97 17.53 -27.29
N GLY A 128 -22.96 17.85 -26.45
CA GLY A 128 -24.25 17.17 -26.41
C GLY A 128 -24.36 15.98 -25.43
N VAL A 129 -23.25 15.51 -24.84
CA VAL A 129 -23.26 14.44 -23.81
C VAL A 129 -22.77 14.96 -22.46
N GLY A 130 -21.48 15.29 -22.32
CA GLY A 130 -20.93 15.99 -21.15
C GLY A 130 -21.14 15.29 -19.79
N VAL A 131 -21.09 13.96 -19.73
CA VAL A 131 -21.44 13.15 -18.54
C VAL A 131 -20.31 12.96 -17.51
N GLY A 132 -19.18 13.65 -17.71
CA GLY A 132 -17.99 13.53 -16.85
C GLY A 132 -17.31 12.15 -16.91
N GLY A 133 -16.32 11.94 -16.03
CA GLY A 133 -15.56 10.70 -15.95
C GLY A 133 -14.11 10.95 -15.51
N HIS A 134 -13.48 9.96 -14.89
CA HIS A 134 -12.14 10.11 -14.30
C HIS A 134 -11.11 9.33 -15.13
N ILE A 135 -10.00 9.97 -15.48
CA ILE A 135 -8.89 9.33 -16.23
C ILE A 135 -7.72 9.02 -15.28
N SER A 136 -7.40 9.96 -14.38
CA SER A 136 -6.22 9.92 -13.51
C SER A 136 -6.24 8.78 -12.49
N THR A 137 -7.40 8.47 -11.91
CA THR A 137 -7.54 7.43 -10.88
C THR A 137 -7.09 6.06 -11.39
N TYR A 138 -7.62 5.60 -12.52
CA TYR A 138 -7.17 4.34 -13.11
C TYR A 138 -5.74 4.46 -13.67
N ALA A 139 -5.37 5.59 -14.27
CA ALA A 139 -4.01 5.76 -14.80
C ALA A 139 -2.92 5.55 -13.71
N SER A 140 -3.13 6.08 -12.49
CA SER A 140 -2.21 5.88 -11.37
C SER A 140 -2.19 4.44 -10.83
N SER A 141 -3.34 3.76 -10.80
CA SER A 141 -3.49 2.42 -10.20
C SER A 141 -3.43 1.26 -11.22
N ALA A 142 -3.33 1.54 -12.52
CA ALA A 142 -3.44 0.51 -13.56
C ALA A 142 -2.44 -0.65 -13.37
N ALA A 143 -1.19 -0.35 -12.98
CA ALA A 143 -0.20 -1.39 -12.73
C ALA A 143 -0.64 -2.37 -11.61
N LEU A 144 -1.24 -1.85 -10.54
CA LEU A 144 -1.71 -2.64 -9.41
C LEU A 144 -2.86 -3.58 -9.82
N TYR A 145 -3.83 -3.04 -10.57
CA TYR A 145 -4.93 -3.83 -11.09
C TYR A 145 -4.44 -4.89 -12.07
N GLU A 146 -3.57 -4.54 -13.03
CA GLU A 146 -3.11 -5.49 -14.05
C GLU A 146 -2.28 -6.62 -13.45
N VAL A 147 -1.38 -6.33 -12.49
CA VAL A 147 -0.66 -7.37 -11.74
C VAL A 147 -1.66 -8.26 -10.99
N GLY A 148 -2.66 -7.66 -10.35
CA GLY A 148 -3.76 -8.38 -9.69
C GLY A 148 -4.49 -9.33 -10.65
N PHE A 149 -4.93 -8.84 -11.81
CA PHE A 149 -5.64 -9.64 -12.80
C PHE A 149 -4.80 -10.75 -13.44
N ASN A 150 -3.51 -10.50 -13.68
CA ASN A 150 -2.64 -11.48 -14.35
C ASN A 150 -2.18 -12.59 -13.40
N HIS A 151 -1.96 -12.28 -12.11
CA HIS A 151 -1.21 -13.16 -11.21
C HIS A 151 -1.90 -13.51 -9.89
N PHE A 152 -2.96 -12.78 -9.49
CA PHE A 152 -3.56 -12.95 -8.15
C PHE A 152 -5.06 -13.28 -8.18
N PHE A 153 -5.87 -12.50 -8.89
CA PHE A 153 -7.33 -12.55 -8.77
C PHE A 153 -7.91 -13.85 -9.30
N ARG A 154 -8.62 -14.56 -8.43
CA ARG A 154 -9.33 -15.79 -8.77
C ARG A 154 -10.74 -15.47 -9.27
N GLY A 155 -11.05 -15.87 -10.50
CA GLY A 155 -12.40 -15.74 -11.06
C GLY A 155 -13.43 -16.67 -10.39
N LYS A 156 -14.73 -16.42 -10.57
CA LYS A 156 -15.81 -17.20 -9.93
C LYS A 156 -15.84 -18.68 -10.30
N SER A 157 -15.25 -19.06 -11.44
CA SER A 157 -15.11 -20.44 -11.90
C SER A 157 -13.92 -21.18 -11.28
N HIS A 158 -13.11 -20.51 -10.46
CA HIS A 158 -11.99 -21.16 -9.77
C HIS A 158 -12.52 -22.24 -8.80
N PRO A 159 -11.89 -23.43 -8.71
CA PRO A 159 -12.39 -24.54 -7.88
C PRO A 159 -12.59 -24.19 -6.39
N GLY A 160 -11.69 -23.37 -5.83
CA GLY A 160 -11.77 -22.88 -4.43
C GLY A 160 -12.72 -21.68 -4.23
N GLY A 161 -13.49 -21.31 -5.25
CA GLY A 161 -14.27 -20.08 -5.28
C GLY A 161 -13.46 -18.88 -5.76
N GLY A 162 -14.17 -17.85 -6.23
CA GLY A 162 -13.55 -16.62 -6.71
C GLY A 162 -13.35 -15.59 -5.60
N ASP A 163 -12.37 -14.72 -5.80
CA ASP A 163 -12.07 -13.60 -4.93
C ASP A 163 -13.20 -12.55 -4.96
N GLN A 164 -13.20 -11.69 -3.93
CA GLN A 164 -14.08 -10.54 -3.84
C GLN A 164 -13.25 -9.27 -3.97
N VAL A 165 -13.31 -8.63 -5.15
CA VAL A 165 -12.49 -7.46 -5.48
C VAL A 165 -13.34 -6.20 -5.42
N PHE A 166 -13.13 -5.39 -4.38
CA PHE A 166 -13.74 -4.08 -4.21
C PHE A 166 -12.94 -3.07 -5.04
N ILE A 167 -13.32 -2.94 -6.31
CA ILE A 167 -12.72 -1.99 -7.25
C ILE A 167 -13.02 -0.56 -6.81
N GLN A 168 -12.03 0.32 -6.80
CA GLN A 168 -12.23 1.75 -6.55
C GLN A 168 -13.21 2.34 -7.58
N GLY A 169 -14.29 2.98 -7.13
CA GLY A 169 -15.39 3.37 -8.01
C GLY A 169 -14.96 4.18 -9.24
N HIS A 170 -14.13 5.21 -9.03
CA HIS A 170 -13.62 6.07 -10.11
C HIS A 170 -12.62 5.38 -11.06
N ALA A 171 -12.17 4.17 -10.75
CA ALA A 171 -11.34 3.34 -11.62
C ALA A 171 -12.16 2.48 -12.61
N SER A 172 -13.50 2.56 -12.58
CA SER A 172 -14.40 1.82 -13.49
C SER A 172 -14.03 1.92 -14.98
N PRO A 173 -13.52 3.05 -15.53
CA PRO A 173 -13.16 3.11 -16.95
C PRO A 173 -12.06 2.10 -17.34
N GLY A 174 -11.12 1.82 -16.43
CA GLY A 174 -10.08 0.83 -16.67
C GLY A 174 -10.61 -0.60 -16.72
N ILE A 175 -11.54 -0.94 -15.83
CA ILE A 175 -12.16 -2.27 -15.80
C ILE A 175 -13.01 -2.51 -17.04
N TYR A 176 -13.77 -1.52 -17.50
CA TYR A 176 -14.49 -1.62 -18.76
C TYR A 176 -13.54 -1.75 -19.96
N ALA A 177 -12.45 -0.98 -19.97
CA ALA A 177 -11.44 -1.06 -21.03
C ALA A 177 -10.77 -2.44 -21.09
N ARG A 178 -10.49 -3.06 -19.94
CA ARG A 178 -9.99 -4.44 -19.87
C ARG A 178 -11.04 -5.44 -20.35
N ALA A 179 -12.27 -5.35 -19.84
CA ALA A 179 -13.36 -6.23 -20.24
C ALA A 179 -13.68 -6.15 -21.75
N PHE A 180 -13.50 -4.98 -22.36
CA PHE A 180 -13.56 -4.82 -23.82
C PHE A 180 -12.46 -5.61 -24.55
N LEU A 181 -11.21 -5.54 -24.09
CA LEU A 181 -10.11 -6.31 -24.68
C LEU A 181 -10.27 -7.83 -24.48
N GLU A 182 -10.95 -8.24 -23.40
CA GLU A 182 -11.34 -9.64 -23.14
C GLU A 182 -12.56 -10.08 -23.97
N GLY A 183 -13.16 -9.20 -24.77
CA GLY A 183 -14.34 -9.49 -25.59
C GLY A 183 -15.65 -9.61 -24.80
N ARG A 184 -15.66 -9.20 -23.52
CA ARG A 184 -16.86 -9.20 -22.67
C ARG A 184 -17.76 -7.99 -22.88
N LEU A 185 -17.21 -6.90 -23.42
CA LEU A 185 -17.95 -5.67 -23.75
C LEU A 185 -17.73 -5.31 -25.22
N THR A 186 -18.75 -4.72 -25.82
CA THR A 186 -18.72 -4.25 -27.20
C THR A 186 -18.32 -2.78 -27.30
N THR A 187 -17.88 -2.34 -28.47
CA THR A 187 -17.59 -0.92 -28.73
C THR A 187 -18.80 -0.03 -28.50
N ASP A 188 -20.00 -0.49 -28.89
CA ASP A 188 -21.25 0.27 -28.71
C ASP A 188 -21.54 0.52 -27.22
N GLN A 189 -21.35 -0.48 -26.36
CA GLN A 189 -21.48 -0.30 -24.91
C GLN A 189 -20.47 0.71 -24.35
N LEU A 190 -19.21 0.68 -24.83
CA LEU A 190 -18.19 1.65 -24.42
C LEU A 190 -18.55 3.08 -24.86
N ASP A 191 -19.10 3.26 -26.06
CA ASP A 191 -19.55 4.56 -26.54
C ASP A 191 -20.79 5.09 -25.78
N GLY A 192 -21.54 4.19 -25.15
CA GLY A 192 -22.62 4.44 -24.19
C GLY A 192 -22.19 4.63 -22.73
N PHE A 193 -20.90 4.82 -22.43
CA PHE A 193 -20.44 5.06 -21.06
C PHE A 193 -21.17 6.24 -20.40
N ARG A 194 -21.71 6.01 -19.19
CA ARG A 194 -22.56 6.92 -18.39
C ARG A 194 -23.87 7.36 -19.04
N GLN A 195 -24.30 6.68 -20.10
CA GLN A 195 -25.51 7.01 -20.85
C GLN A 195 -26.48 5.82 -20.85
N GLU A 196 -26.76 5.29 -19.67
CA GLU A 196 -27.55 4.06 -19.46
C GLU A 196 -28.96 4.14 -20.08
N HIS A 197 -29.54 5.35 -20.15
CA HIS A 197 -30.85 5.59 -20.73
C HIS A 197 -30.81 6.35 -22.07
N SER A 198 -29.82 7.24 -22.26
CA SER A 198 -29.77 8.14 -23.41
C SER A 198 -29.02 7.54 -24.61
N HIS A 199 -28.17 6.53 -24.41
CA HIS A 199 -27.49 5.84 -25.50
C HIS A 199 -28.42 4.78 -26.12
N PRO A 200 -28.60 4.76 -27.46
CA PRO A 200 -29.35 3.70 -28.12
C PRO A 200 -28.75 2.32 -27.82
N GLY A 201 -29.54 1.39 -27.32
CA GLY A 201 -29.05 0.05 -26.93
C GLY A 201 -28.61 -0.08 -25.46
N GLY A 202 -28.68 1.01 -24.68
CA GLY A 202 -28.25 1.04 -23.29
C GLY A 202 -26.76 1.35 -23.14
N GLY A 203 -26.34 1.68 -21.92
CA GLY A 203 -24.99 2.17 -21.64
C GLY A 203 -24.36 1.52 -20.42
N LEU A 204 -23.09 1.86 -20.17
CA LEU A 204 -22.37 1.39 -19.00
C LEU A 204 -22.59 2.34 -17.81
N PRO A 205 -22.86 1.84 -16.60
CA PRO A 205 -22.99 2.68 -15.43
C PRO A 205 -21.68 3.40 -15.10
N SER A 206 -21.80 4.54 -14.43
CA SER A 206 -20.66 5.38 -14.07
C SER A 206 -19.66 4.68 -13.14
N TYR A 207 -20.15 3.85 -12.23
CA TYR A 207 -19.41 3.20 -11.15
C TYR A 207 -19.93 1.78 -10.90
N PRO A 208 -19.31 1.01 -9.98
CA PRO A 208 -19.79 -0.31 -9.60
C PRO A 208 -21.21 -0.27 -9.01
N HIS A 209 -22.20 -0.55 -9.84
CA HIS A 209 -23.61 -0.55 -9.47
C HIS A 209 -24.23 -1.89 -9.86
N PRO A 210 -24.22 -2.89 -8.95
CA PRO A 210 -24.80 -4.21 -9.22
C PRO A 210 -26.27 -4.16 -9.65
N ARG A 211 -27.05 -3.21 -9.12
CA ARG A 211 -28.45 -3.02 -9.52
C ARG A 211 -28.60 -2.57 -10.99
N LEU A 212 -27.61 -1.87 -11.54
CA LEU A 212 -27.63 -1.36 -12.91
C LEU A 212 -26.97 -2.32 -13.90
N MET A 213 -26.00 -3.12 -13.42
CA MET A 213 -25.28 -4.10 -14.24
C MET A 213 -25.01 -5.39 -13.44
N PRO A 214 -26.06 -6.21 -13.19
CA PRO A 214 -26.04 -7.31 -12.23
C PRO A 214 -25.08 -8.46 -12.60
N ASP A 215 -24.83 -8.65 -13.89
CA ASP A 215 -23.93 -9.69 -14.39
C ASP A 215 -22.47 -9.23 -14.53
N PHE A 216 -22.15 -8.04 -14.00
CA PHE A 216 -20.81 -7.45 -14.12
C PHE A 216 -20.26 -6.94 -12.78
N TRP A 217 -21.01 -6.08 -12.07
CA TRP A 217 -20.54 -5.46 -10.83
C TRP A 217 -21.05 -6.21 -9.60
N GLU A 218 -20.19 -6.34 -8.58
CA GLU A 218 -20.51 -7.04 -7.33
C GLU A 218 -20.65 -6.12 -6.12
N PHE A 219 -19.71 -5.19 -5.95
CA PHE A 219 -19.60 -4.36 -4.74
C PHE A 219 -19.68 -2.87 -5.07
N PRO A 220 -20.63 -2.11 -4.51
CA PRO A 220 -20.69 -0.65 -4.68
C PRO A 220 -19.67 0.07 -3.79
N THR A 221 -18.78 0.84 -4.40
CA THR A 221 -17.59 1.41 -3.73
C THR A 221 -17.40 2.92 -3.94
N VAL A 222 -18.22 3.57 -4.78
CA VAL A 222 -17.98 4.99 -5.11
C VAL A 222 -18.32 5.95 -3.95
N SER A 223 -19.20 5.55 -3.04
CA SER A 223 -19.34 6.25 -1.76
C SER A 223 -18.15 5.85 -0.89
N MET A 224 -17.14 6.71 -0.89
CA MET A 224 -15.86 6.50 -0.20
C MET A 224 -16.09 6.13 1.28
N GLY A 225 -15.21 5.29 1.82
CA GLY A 225 -15.30 4.81 3.20
C GLY A 225 -16.22 3.60 3.41
N LEU A 226 -17.27 3.41 2.60
CA LEU A 226 -18.12 2.23 2.70
C LEU A 226 -17.43 0.96 2.18
N GLY A 227 -16.61 1.08 1.13
CA GLY A 227 -15.81 0.00 0.57
C GLY A 227 -14.92 -0.71 1.60
N PRO A 228 -14.00 0.00 2.29
CA PRO A 228 -13.10 -0.61 3.26
C PRO A 228 -13.82 -1.24 4.45
N MET A 229 -14.82 -0.56 5.05
CA MET A 229 -15.64 -1.13 6.12
C MET A 229 -16.31 -2.44 5.67
N ASN A 230 -16.92 -2.43 4.48
CA ASN A 230 -17.62 -3.61 3.96
C ASN A 230 -16.65 -4.75 3.64
N ALA A 231 -15.46 -4.45 3.10
CA ALA A 231 -14.43 -5.45 2.82
C ALA A 231 -13.97 -6.17 4.10
N ILE A 232 -13.80 -5.46 5.22
CA ILE A 232 -13.48 -6.06 6.52
C ILE A 232 -14.56 -7.06 6.94
N TYR A 233 -15.83 -6.67 6.87
CA TYR A 233 -16.93 -7.56 7.24
C TYR A 233 -17.16 -8.69 6.22
N GLN A 234 -16.84 -8.50 4.94
CA GLN A 234 -16.89 -9.55 3.93
C GLN A 234 -15.85 -10.64 4.22
N ALA A 235 -14.62 -10.25 4.55
CA ALA A 235 -13.55 -11.18 4.93
C ALA A 235 -13.91 -11.95 6.21
N ARG A 236 -14.43 -11.24 7.22
CA ARG A 236 -14.98 -11.86 8.44
C ARG A 236 -16.12 -12.83 8.14
N PHE A 237 -17.01 -12.48 7.21
CA PHE A 237 -18.12 -13.35 6.84
C PHE A 237 -17.66 -14.61 6.11
N ASN A 238 -16.59 -14.54 5.32
CA ASN A 238 -15.97 -15.72 4.73
C ASN A 238 -15.49 -16.68 5.84
N HIS A 239 -14.73 -16.19 6.84
CA HIS A 239 -14.35 -17.00 8.00
C HIS A 239 -15.58 -17.60 8.70
N TYR A 240 -16.61 -16.81 8.93
CA TYR A 240 -17.86 -17.30 9.51
C TYR A 240 -18.47 -18.47 8.71
N LEU A 241 -18.53 -18.38 7.38
CA LEU A 241 -19.06 -19.45 6.53
C LEU A 241 -18.21 -20.72 6.60
N HIS A 242 -16.89 -20.56 6.56
CA HIS A 242 -15.93 -21.66 6.67
C HIS A 242 -16.01 -22.34 8.05
N ASP A 243 -15.92 -21.57 9.13
CA ASP A 243 -15.88 -22.08 10.51
C ASP A 243 -17.20 -22.72 10.94
N ARG A 244 -18.32 -22.29 10.33
CA ARG A 244 -19.64 -22.90 10.52
C ARG A 244 -19.90 -24.10 9.62
N GLY A 245 -18.96 -24.46 8.73
CA GLY A 245 -19.11 -25.56 7.79
C GLY A 245 -20.22 -25.35 6.76
N ILE A 246 -20.59 -24.09 6.47
CA ILE A 246 -21.65 -23.76 5.50
C ILE A 246 -21.10 -23.79 4.08
N LYS A 247 -19.89 -23.24 3.89
CA LYS A 247 -19.17 -23.22 2.62
C LYS A 247 -17.68 -23.15 2.90
N ASP A 248 -16.88 -23.96 2.21
CA ASP A 248 -15.44 -23.78 2.22
C ASP A 248 -15.07 -22.50 1.44
N THR A 249 -14.53 -21.52 2.17
CA THR A 249 -14.05 -20.26 1.62
C THR A 249 -12.55 -20.07 1.85
N SER A 250 -11.82 -21.13 2.21
CA SER A 250 -10.40 -21.05 2.60
C SER A 250 -9.47 -20.60 1.46
N ASP A 251 -9.92 -20.75 0.22
CA ASP A 251 -9.22 -20.32 -1.00
C ASP A 251 -9.74 -18.98 -1.56
N GLN A 252 -10.67 -18.30 -0.89
CA GLN A 252 -11.23 -17.04 -1.34
C GLN A 252 -10.59 -15.86 -0.61
N HIS A 253 -10.20 -14.83 -1.36
CA HIS A 253 -9.59 -13.63 -0.80
C HIS A 253 -10.43 -12.37 -1.03
N VAL A 254 -10.37 -11.41 -0.11
CA VAL A 254 -10.98 -10.09 -0.25
C VAL A 254 -9.91 -9.05 -0.56
N TRP A 255 -10.03 -8.39 -1.70
CA TRP A 255 -9.14 -7.31 -2.14
C TRP A 255 -9.89 -5.99 -2.12
N CYS A 256 -9.40 -5.00 -1.38
CA CYS A 256 -10.02 -3.68 -1.30
C CYS A 256 -9.11 -2.59 -1.87
N PHE A 257 -9.50 -2.01 -3.00
CA PHE A 257 -8.74 -0.93 -3.64
C PHE A 257 -9.24 0.43 -3.19
N LEU A 258 -8.33 1.22 -2.62
CA LEU A 258 -8.63 2.46 -1.93
C LEU A 258 -7.75 3.60 -2.44
N GLY A 259 -8.23 4.83 -2.32
CA GLY A 259 -7.40 6.03 -2.47
C GLY A 259 -6.85 6.48 -1.13
N ASP A 260 -5.64 7.04 -1.10
CA ASP A 260 -5.12 7.70 0.10
C ASP A 260 -6.01 8.85 0.61
N GLY A 261 -6.62 9.62 -0.28
CA GLY A 261 -7.63 10.64 0.08
C GLY A 261 -8.92 10.06 0.65
N GLU A 262 -9.35 8.87 0.20
CA GLU A 262 -10.52 8.16 0.76
C GLU A 262 -10.26 7.69 2.20
N MET A 263 -9.00 7.54 2.59
CA MET A 263 -8.65 7.18 3.96
C MET A 263 -8.95 8.29 4.98
N ASP A 264 -9.33 9.50 4.57
CA ASP A 264 -9.79 10.54 5.51
C ASP A 264 -11.25 10.31 5.98
N GLU A 265 -12.02 9.45 5.31
CA GLU A 265 -13.35 9.06 5.79
C GLU A 265 -13.25 8.25 7.09
N PRO A 266 -14.03 8.56 8.14
CA PRO A 266 -14.01 7.83 9.40
C PRO A 266 -14.21 6.31 9.22
N GLU A 267 -15.06 5.90 8.29
CA GLU A 267 -15.39 4.52 7.97
C GLU A 267 -14.19 3.78 7.36
N SER A 268 -13.28 4.48 6.68
CA SER A 268 -12.08 3.90 6.07
C SER A 268 -11.08 3.37 7.09
N ARG A 269 -10.99 4.02 8.25
CA ARG A 269 -10.01 3.71 9.30
C ARG A 269 -10.62 3.15 10.58
N GLY A 270 -11.88 3.47 10.86
CA GLY A 270 -12.52 3.24 12.16
C GLY A 270 -12.62 1.78 12.58
N LEU A 271 -12.55 0.84 11.64
CA LEU A 271 -12.75 -0.59 11.88
C LEU A 271 -11.51 -1.45 11.63
N LEU A 272 -10.34 -0.85 11.39
CA LEU A 272 -9.11 -1.61 11.14
C LEU A 272 -8.78 -2.60 12.27
N HIS A 273 -9.06 -2.23 13.52
CA HIS A 273 -8.84 -3.12 14.67
C HIS A 273 -9.59 -4.46 14.56
N VAL A 274 -10.75 -4.51 13.87
CA VAL A 274 -11.51 -5.75 13.66
C VAL A 274 -10.69 -6.75 12.86
N GLY A 275 -9.95 -6.29 11.85
CA GLY A 275 -9.10 -7.16 11.02
C GLY A 275 -8.05 -7.92 11.84
N ALA A 276 -7.41 -7.24 12.80
CA ALA A 276 -6.43 -7.86 13.67
C ALA A 276 -7.08 -8.73 14.77
N LEU A 277 -8.17 -8.27 15.39
CA LEU A 277 -8.86 -9.02 16.45
C LEU A 277 -9.44 -10.34 15.98
N GLU A 278 -9.96 -10.37 14.75
CA GLU A 278 -10.58 -11.56 14.16
C GLU A 278 -9.57 -12.36 13.31
N GLY A 279 -8.31 -11.90 13.20
CA GLY A 279 -7.24 -12.60 12.47
C GLY A 279 -7.52 -12.78 10.98
N LEU A 280 -8.06 -11.74 10.32
CA LEU A 280 -8.53 -11.80 8.92
C LEU A 280 -7.37 -11.90 7.91
N ASP A 281 -6.72 -13.05 7.80
CA ASP A 281 -5.62 -13.29 6.86
C ASP A 281 -6.06 -13.33 5.38
N ASN A 282 -7.36 -13.44 5.14
CA ASN A 282 -8.01 -13.43 3.83
C ASN A 282 -8.39 -12.03 3.31
N LEU A 283 -7.81 -10.96 3.87
CA LEU A 283 -8.08 -9.58 3.50
C LEU A 283 -6.81 -8.79 3.15
N THR A 284 -6.87 -8.05 2.04
CA THR A 284 -5.81 -7.12 1.64
C THR A 284 -6.38 -5.79 1.19
N PHE A 285 -5.90 -4.71 1.82
CA PHE A 285 -6.14 -3.34 1.40
C PHE A 285 -5.00 -2.91 0.48
N VAL A 286 -5.35 -2.37 -0.68
CA VAL A 286 -4.43 -1.80 -1.66
C VAL A 286 -4.71 -0.31 -1.74
N ILE A 287 -3.90 0.49 -1.05
CA ILE A 287 -4.07 1.94 -0.98
C ILE A 287 -3.17 2.59 -2.02
N ASN A 288 -3.78 3.15 -3.05
CA ASN A 288 -3.08 3.93 -4.08
C ASN A 288 -2.71 5.31 -3.50
N CYS A 289 -1.45 5.45 -3.10
CA CYS A 289 -0.92 6.67 -2.51
C CYS A 289 -0.33 7.60 -3.58
N ASN A 290 -1.20 8.15 -4.44
CA ASN A 290 -0.77 9.14 -5.43
C ASN A 290 -0.53 10.55 -4.82
N LEU A 291 -0.67 10.66 -3.49
CA LEU A 291 -0.44 11.82 -2.65
C LEU A 291 -1.47 12.95 -2.86
N GLN A 292 -2.53 12.69 -3.62
CA GLN A 292 -3.49 13.70 -4.08
C GLN A 292 -4.94 13.27 -3.85
N ARG A 293 -5.74 14.24 -3.45
CA ARG A 293 -7.21 14.23 -3.57
C ARG A 293 -7.63 15.18 -4.69
N LEU A 294 -8.94 15.30 -4.90
CA LEU A 294 -9.50 16.07 -6.02
C LEU A 294 -8.97 17.52 -6.09
N ASP A 295 -8.87 18.19 -4.93
CA ASP A 295 -8.54 19.62 -4.85
C ASP A 295 -7.12 19.91 -4.32
N GLY A 296 -6.22 18.91 -4.28
CA GLY A 296 -4.83 19.11 -3.85
C GLY A 296 -4.22 17.92 -3.11
N PRO A 297 -3.06 18.10 -2.46
CA PRO A 297 -2.43 17.01 -1.73
C PRO A 297 -3.24 16.59 -0.50
N VAL A 298 -3.17 15.31 -0.13
CA VAL A 298 -3.84 14.78 1.08
C VAL A 298 -3.17 15.33 2.33
N ARG A 299 -1.83 15.30 2.37
CA ARG A 299 -0.99 15.84 3.46
C ARG A 299 0.17 16.67 2.91
N GLY A 300 -0.10 17.85 2.36
CA GLY A 300 0.93 18.68 1.71
C GLY A 300 2.19 18.94 2.54
N ASN A 301 2.04 19.21 3.84
CA ASN A 301 3.17 19.46 4.77
C ASN A 301 3.61 18.20 5.54
N GLY A 302 3.03 17.04 5.24
CA GLY A 302 3.28 15.79 5.93
C GLY A 302 3.62 14.67 4.96
N LYS A 303 3.42 13.43 5.41
CA LYS A 303 3.66 12.21 4.61
C LYS A 303 2.53 11.22 4.83
N ILE A 304 1.57 11.16 3.91
CA ILE A 304 0.37 10.32 4.06
C ILE A 304 0.72 8.84 4.16
N ILE A 305 1.74 8.36 3.45
CA ILE A 305 2.18 6.95 3.53
C ILE A 305 2.68 6.61 4.94
N GLN A 306 3.42 7.51 5.60
CA GLN A 306 3.92 7.30 6.97
C GLN A 306 2.79 7.36 8.00
N GLU A 307 1.85 8.29 7.82
CA GLU A 307 0.64 8.38 8.65
C GLU A 307 -0.16 7.07 8.56
N LEU A 308 -0.39 6.57 7.34
CA LEU A 308 -1.11 5.32 7.11
C LEU A 308 -0.33 4.12 7.65
N GLU A 309 0.98 4.03 7.44
CA GLU A 309 1.79 2.95 8.02
C GLU A 309 1.63 2.90 9.54
N SER A 310 1.80 4.04 10.22
CA SER A 310 1.66 4.12 11.68
C SER A 310 0.27 3.74 12.16
N PHE A 311 -0.76 4.20 11.46
CA PHE A 311 -2.13 3.90 11.83
C PHE A 311 -2.48 2.40 11.65
N PHE A 312 -2.10 1.81 10.52
CA PHE A 312 -2.36 0.41 10.21
C PHE A 312 -1.54 -0.54 11.10
N ARG A 313 -0.24 -0.27 11.29
CA ARG A 313 0.59 -1.06 12.22
C ARG A 313 0.05 -0.96 13.65
N GLY A 314 -0.34 0.24 14.08
CA GLY A 314 -0.98 0.46 15.39
C GLY A 314 -2.29 -0.31 15.56
N ALA A 315 -3.02 -0.54 14.46
CA ALA A 315 -4.23 -1.37 14.43
C ALA A 315 -3.96 -2.88 14.28
N GLY A 316 -2.69 -3.32 14.26
CA GLY A 316 -2.30 -4.73 14.17
C GLY A 316 -2.21 -5.29 12.74
N TRP A 317 -2.13 -4.44 11.73
CA TRP A 317 -1.96 -4.88 10.34
C TRP A 317 -0.49 -5.05 9.98
N ASN A 318 -0.22 -5.97 9.06
CA ASN A 318 1.04 -6.01 8.34
C ASN A 318 1.01 -4.98 7.19
N VAL A 319 2.06 -4.16 7.09
CA VAL A 319 2.14 -3.05 6.15
C VAL A 319 3.31 -3.26 5.21
N ILE A 320 3.04 -3.24 3.91
CA ILE A 320 4.01 -3.37 2.81
C ILE A 320 3.98 -2.10 1.98
N LYS A 321 5.04 -1.31 2.06
CA LYS A 321 5.24 -0.11 1.24
C LYS A 321 5.93 -0.47 -0.07
N VAL A 322 5.37 0.02 -1.17
CA VAL A 322 5.89 -0.08 -2.53
C VAL A 322 6.05 1.35 -3.06
N VAL A 323 7.15 2.00 -2.70
CA VAL A 323 7.37 3.44 -2.88
C VAL A 323 8.17 3.75 -4.14
N TRP A 324 9.26 3.00 -4.38
CA TRP A 324 10.24 3.29 -5.41
C TRP A 324 10.34 2.14 -6.42
N GLY A 325 10.47 2.47 -7.71
CA GLY A 325 10.73 1.49 -8.76
C GLY A 325 12.19 1.03 -8.77
N ARG A 326 12.47 -0.06 -9.50
CA ARG A 326 13.80 -0.70 -9.60
C ARG A 326 14.92 0.25 -10.04
N GLU A 327 14.59 1.37 -10.67
CA GLU A 327 15.56 2.40 -11.06
C GLU A 327 16.25 3.07 -9.85
N TRP A 328 15.66 2.99 -8.66
CA TRP A 328 16.23 3.55 -7.43
C TRP A 328 17.16 2.59 -6.69
N ASP A 329 17.12 1.29 -7.00
CA ASP A 329 17.83 0.25 -6.24
C ASP A 329 19.34 0.49 -6.23
N ALA A 330 19.92 0.85 -7.38
CA ALA A 330 21.35 1.15 -7.48
C ALA A 330 21.76 2.39 -6.65
N LEU A 331 20.87 3.39 -6.54
CA LEU A 331 21.13 4.59 -5.73
C LEU A 331 21.02 4.28 -4.25
N LEU A 332 20.00 3.52 -3.83
CA LEU A 332 19.81 3.08 -2.46
C LEU A 332 20.96 2.19 -1.99
N HIS A 333 21.45 1.28 -2.84
CA HIS A 333 22.58 0.42 -2.51
C HIS A 333 23.91 1.21 -2.39
N ALA A 334 24.04 2.31 -3.14
CA ALA A 334 25.21 3.18 -3.08
C ALA A 334 25.20 4.16 -1.87
N ASP A 335 24.06 4.33 -1.20
CA ASP A 335 23.83 5.30 -0.11
C ASP A 335 24.47 4.87 1.23
N ARG A 336 25.80 4.83 1.28
CA ARG A 336 26.55 4.35 2.46
C ARG A 336 26.36 5.22 3.70
N ASP A 337 26.17 6.53 3.53
CA ASP A 337 25.99 7.48 4.63
C ASP A 337 24.51 7.71 4.97
N GLY A 338 23.57 7.10 4.23
CA GLY A 338 22.12 7.21 4.44
C GLY A 338 21.56 8.59 4.13
N ALA A 339 22.30 9.42 3.38
CA ALA A 339 21.88 10.77 3.03
C ALA A 339 20.64 10.74 2.12
N LEU A 340 20.57 9.79 1.19
CA LEU A 340 19.42 9.64 0.29
C LEU A 340 18.18 9.19 1.07
N VAL A 341 18.30 8.18 1.93
CA VAL A 341 17.18 7.72 2.77
C VAL A 341 16.69 8.84 3.70
N ASN A 342 17.60 9.60 4.31
CA ASN A 342 17.22 10.76 5.14
C ASN A 342 16.48 11.84 4.32
N LEU A 343 16.91 12.10 3.08
CA LEU A 343 16.21 13.01 2.18
C LEU A 343 14.80 12.51 1.85
N MET A 344 14.64 11.21 1.55
CA MET A 344 13.33 10.59 1.29
C MET A 344 12.39 10.67 2.51
N ASN A 345 12.94 10.48 3.71
CA ASN A 345 12.22 10.58 4.98
C ASN A 345 11.73 12.01 5.27
N THR A 346 12.58 13.00 5.03
CA THR A 346 12.33 14.39 5.43
C THR A 346 11.59 15.22 4.37
N THR A 347 11.59 14.80 3.11
CA THR A 347 10.87 15.50 2.03
C THR A 347 9.35 15.33 2.19
N PRO A 348 8.58 16.43 2.36
CA PRO A 348 7.12 16.38 2.48
C PRO A 348 6.42 16.05 1.16
N ASP A 349 5.19 15.52 1.22
CA ASP A 349 4.42 15.13 0.03
C ASP A 349 4.21 16.29 -0.94
N GLY A 350 3.97 17.51 -0.43
CA GLY A 350 3.80 18.71 -1.24
C GLY A 350 5.03 19.07 -2.08
N THR A 351 6.23 18.71 -1.62
CA THR A 351 7.50 18.92 -2.33
C THR A 351 7.80 17.80 -3.32
N THR A 352 7.35 16.57 -3.05
CA THR A 352 7.54 15.42 -3.94
C THR A 352 6.73 15.47 -5.24
N ARG A 353 6.04 16.58 -5.53
CA ARG A 353 5.24 16.76 -6.74
C ARG A 353 6.07 16.40 -7.97
N PRO A 354 5.67 15.40 -8.78
CA PRO A 354 6.51 14.96 -9.86
C PRO A 354 6.61 16.04 -10.94
N THR A 355 7.83 16.31 -11.41
CA THR A 355 8.07 17.00 -12.69
C THR A 355 7.82 16.09 -13.90
N ARG A 356 7.53 14.79 -13.68
CA ARG A 356 7.16 13.77 -14.69
C ARG A 356 6.23 12.70 -14.12
N PRO A 357 5.30 12.13 -14.91
CA PRO A 357 4.41 11.06 -14.45
C PRO A 357 5.19 9.75 -14.25
N THR A 358 5.63 9.47 -13.02
CA THR A 358 6.06 8.13 -12.58
C THR A 358 4.88 7.40 -11.93
N THR A 359 4.96 6.07 -11.84
CA THR A 359 4.01 5.23 -11.10
C THR A 359 3.84 5.75 -9.69
N ALA A 360 2.58 5.85 -9.23
CA ALA A 360 2.27 6.33 -7.89
C ALA A 360 2.83 5.34 -6.84
N PRO A 361 3.48 5.83 -5.76
CA PRO A 361 3.85 4.98 -4.65
C PRO A 361 2.57 4.36 -4.05
N THR A 362 2.63 3.11 -3.62
CA THR A 362 1.49 2.34 -3.12
C THR A 362 1.81 1.77 -1.76
N CYS A 363 0.83 1.75 -0.85
CA CYS A 363 0.91 1.02 0.41
C CYS A 363 -0.09 -0.15 0.34
N ALA A 364 0.42 -1.38 0.30
CA ALA A 364 -0.41 -2.58 0.43
C ALA A 364 -0.38 -3.02 1.89
N THR A 365 -1.55 -3.14 2.51
CA THR A 365 -1.65 -3.61 3.90
C THR A 365 -2.43 -4.92 3.92
N THR A 366 -1.85 -5.92 4.58
CA THR A 366 -2.46 -7.23 4.79
C THR A 366 -2.78 -7.37 6.26
N SER A 367 -4.00 -7.75 6.64
CA SER A 367 -4.26 -8.16 8.03
C SER A 367 -3.58 -9.51 8.23
N SER A 368 -2.74 -9.64 9.27
CA SER A 368 -2.04 -10.90 9.55
C SER A 368 -2.61 -11.58 10.80
N GLY A 369 -3.04 -12.82 10.60
CA GLY A 369 -3.08 -13.88 11.60
C GLY A 369 -2.49 -15.14 10.98
N ALA A 370 -1.43 -15.69 11.59
CA ALA A 370 -0.76 -16.96 11.23
C ALA A 370 0.05 -17.04 9.92
N THR A 371 1.38 -17.02 10.08
CA THR A 371 2.34 -17.62 9.16
C THR A 371 1.99 -19.09 8.88
N ARG A 372 1.48 -19.39 7.68
CA ARG A 372 1.31 -20.78 7.22
C ARG A 372 2.63 -21.25 6.61
N ALA A 373 3.40 -22.04 7.37
CA ALA A 373 4.59 -22.73 6.87
C ALA A 373 4.22 -23.70 5.70
N PRO A 374 5.07 -23.83 4.67
CA PRO A 374 4.80 -24.75 3.56
C PRO A 374 4.87 -26.20 4.07
N ARG A 375 3.76 -26.94 3.95
CA ARG A 375 3.76 -28.40 4.18
C ARG A 375 4.58 -29.05 3.06
N ARG A 376 5.77 -29.55 3.40
CA ARG A 376 6.49 -30.53 2.58
C ARG A 376 5.58 -31.74 2.35
N SER A 377 5.24 -32.03 1.10
CA SER A 377 4.65 -33.33 0.74
C SER A 377 5.75 -34.38 0.82
N SER A 378 5.77 -35.18 1.89
CA SER A 378 6.46 -36.46 1.86
C SER A 378 5.59 -37.45 1.07
N ARG A 379 6.12 -37.88 -0.08
CA ARG A 379 5.67 -39.11 -0.75
C ARG A 379 5.85 -40.29 0.21
N THR A 380 4.81 -41.10 0.31
CA THR A 380 4.87 -42.57 0.36
C THR A 380 3.77 -43.10 -0.52
#